data_AF-A0A3E2NJ49-F1
#
_entry.id   AF-A0A3E2NJ49-F1
#
_cell.length_a   1.000
_cell.length_b   1.000
_cell.length_c   1.000
_cell.angle_alpha   90.00
_cell.angle_beta   90.00
_cell.angle_gamma   90.00
#
_symmetry.space_group_name_H-M   'P 1'
#
loop_
_entity.id
_entity.type
_entity.pdbx_description
1 polymer ?
#
loop_
_entity_poly.entity_id
_entity_poly.type
_entity_poly.pdbx_seq_one_letter_code
_entity_poly.pdbx_strand_id
1 'polypeptide(L)' 'MWSEIICTAIGGFAGYLYYKKIGCPSGACPITSNRYLSILYGAALGYMIGASF' A
#
# COMPACT_ATOMS: atom_id res chain seq x y z
N MET A 1 15.85 10.56 -5.90
CA MET A 1 15.32 11.43 -4.82
C MET A 1 13.87 11.86 -5.02
N TRP A 2 13.46 12.33 -6.20
CA TRP A 2 12.02 12.60 -6.46
C TRP A 2 11.22 11.32 -6.77
N SER A 3 11.87 10.33 -7.38
CA SER A 3 11.31 9.01 -7.74
C SER A 3 10.76 8.26 -6.54
N GLU A 4 11.55 8.14 -5.46
CA GLU A 4 11.14 7.44 -4.24
C GLU A 4 9.89 8.03 -3.57
N ILE A 5 9.75 9.35 -3.47
CA ILE A 5 8.58 9.97 -2.82
C ILE A 5 7.32 9.72 -3.66
N ILE A 6 7.42 9.84 -4.98
CA ILE A 6 6.30 9.63 -5.91
C ILE A 6 5.87 8.16 -5.88
N CYS A 7 6.80 7.22 -5.97
CA CYS A 7 6.49 5.79 -5.92
C CYS A 7 5.92 5.37 -4.56
N THR A 8 6.41 5.94 -3.45
CA THR A 8 5.87 5.69 -2.10
C THR A 8 4.44 6.20 -1.97
N ALA A 9 4.15 7.41 -2.46
CA ALA A 9 2.81 7.99 -2.42
C ALA A 9 1.82 7.20 -3.28
N ILE A 10 2.24 6.78 -4.49
CA ILE A 10 1.45 5.92 -5.37
C ILE A 10 1.20 4.55 -4.72
N GLY A 11 2.24 3.95 -4.12
CA GLY A 11 2.14 2.67 -3.42
C GLY A 11 1.18 2.71 -2.22
N GLY A 12 1.25 3.76 -1.40
CA GLY A 12 0.32 3.98 -0.28
C GLY A 12 -1.11 4.24 -0.73
N PHE A 13 -1.30 5.01 -1.81
CA PHE A 13 -2.62 5.27 -2.39
C PHE A 13 -3.23 4.00 -3.02
N ALA A 14 -2.42 3.20 -3.70
CA ALA A 14 -2.81 1.89 -4.21
C ALA A 14 -3.19 0.94 -3.07
N GLY A 15 -2.42 0.90 -1.98
CA GLY A 15 -2.74 0.13 -0.77
C GLY A 15 -4.05 0.58 -0.10
N TYR A 16 -4.35 1.89 -0.09
CA TYR A 16 -5.64 2.41 0.39
C TYR A 16 -6.81 2.02 -0.52
N LEU A 17 -6.64 2.13 -1.84
CA LEU A 17 -7.65 1.68 -2.81
C LEU A 17 -7.86 0.16 -2.73
N TYR A 18 -6.81 -0.61 -2.48
CA TYR A 18 -6.88 -2.05 -2.30
C TYR A 18 -7.71 -2.40 -1.06
N TYR A 19 -7.47 -1.74 0.08
CA TYR A 19 -8.30 -1.85 1.27
C TYR A 19 -9.77 -1.49 1.00
N LYS A 20 -10.03 -0.43 0.24
CA LYS A 20 -11.40 0.06 -0.03
C LYS A 20 -12.16 -0.79 -1.06
N LYS A 21 -11.50 -1.30 -2.10
CA LYS A 21 -12.13 -2.05 -3.21
C LYS A 21 -12.18 -3.56 -2.97
N ILE A 22 -11.17 -4.14 -2.31
CA ILE A 22 -11.09 -5.57 -1.99
C ILE A 22 -11.49 -5.81 -0.51
N GLY A 23 -12.25 -4.88 0.07
CA GLY A 23 -12.76 -4.97 1.44
C GLY A 23 -13.28 -6.38 1.76
N CYS A 24 -12.64 -6.99 2.76
CA CYS A 24 -12.74 -8.42 3.06
C CYS A 24 -14.21 -8.86 3.28
N PRO A 25 -14.78 -9.77 2.47
CA PRO A 25 -16.14 -10.28 2.71
C PRO A 25 -16.21 -11.38 3.79
N SER A 26 -15.07 -12.02 4.13
CA SER A 26 -15.05 -13.29 4.89
C SER A 26 -14.29 -13.27 6.22
N GLY A 27 -13.97 -12.11 6.79
CA GLY A 27 -13.48 -12.03 8.19
C GLY A 27 -12.06 -12.56 8.47
N ALA A 28 -11.27 -12.94 7.46
CA ALA A 28 -9.91 -13.49 7.64
C ALA A 28 -8.87 -12.92 6.66
N CYS A 29 -8.83 -11.60 6.47
CA CYS A 29 -7.79 -10.99 5.65
C CYS A 29 -6.64 -10.44 6.53
N PRO A 30 -5.45 -11.07 6.55
CA PRO A 30 -4.33 -10.64 7.39
C PRO A 30 -3.76 -9.26 7.01
N ILE A 31 -3.91 -8.81 5.75
CA ILE A 31 -3.37 -7.54 5.25
C ILE A 31 -4.47 -6.45 5.16
N THR A 32 -5.71 -6.84 4.82
CA THR A 32 -6.88 -5.95 4.68
C THR A 32 -7.65 -5.72 5.99
N SER A 33 -7.37 -6.45 7.08
CA SER A 33 -8.07 -6.23 8.37
C SER A 33 -7.87 -4.81 8.93
N ASN A 34 -6.70 -4.20 8.68
CA ASN A 34 -6.39 -2.86 9.17
C ASN A 34 -6.01 -1.92 8.01
N ARG A 35 -6.75 -0.81 7.88
CA ARG A 35 -6.49 0.27 6.91
C ARG A 35 -5.02 0.72 6.94
N TYR A 36 -4.43 0.81 8.12
CA TYR A 36 -3.06 1.26 8.28
C TYR A 36 -2.06 0.25 7.73
N LEU A 37 -2.27 -1.06 7.95
CA LEU A 37 -1.37 -2.10 7.46
C LEU A 37 -1.34 -2.19 5.93
N SER A 38 -2.50 -2.10 5.26
CA SER A 38 -2.55 -2.11 3.79
C SER A 38 -1.86 -0.89 3.17
N ILE A 39 -1.99 0.30 3.78
CA ILE A 39 -1.29 1.51 3.34
C ILE A 39 0.21 1.39 3.60
N LEU A 40 0.62 0.89 4.78
CA LEU A 40 2.03 0.73 5.14
C LEU A 40 2.73 -0.27 4.23
N TYR A 41 2.08 -1.40 3.91
CA TYR A 41 2.59 -2.39 2.97
C TYR A 41 2.74 -1.82 1.56
N GLY A 42 1.71 -1.13 1.08
CA GLY A 42 1.74 -0.48 -0.24
C GLY A 42 2.81 0.61 -0.32
N ALA A 43 2.96 1.42 0.73
CA ALA A 43 3.98 2.45 0.81
C ALA A 43 5.39 1.85 0.92
N ALA A 44 5.60 0.79 1.71
CA ALA A 44 6.89 0.11 1.83
C ALA A 44 7.33 -0.50 0.51
N LEU A 45 6.41 -1.16 -0.22
CA LEU A 45 6.68 -1.67 -1.57
C LEU A 45 6.99 -0.53 -2.55
N GLY A 46 6.22 0.56 -2.51
CA GLY A 46 6.45 1.75 -3.34
C GLY A 46 7.79 2.42 -3.06
N TYR A 47 8.21 2.47 -1.79
CA TYR A 47 9.50 3.01 -1.39
C TYR A 47 10.66 2.13 -1.88
N MET A 48 10.59 0.80 -1.69
CA MET A 48 11.65 -0.11 -2.15
C MET A 48 11.82 -0.07 -3.68
N ILE A 49 10.71 0.02 -4.41
CA ILE A 49 10.73 0.14 -5.87
C ILE A 49 11.31 1.50 -6.26
N GLY A 50 10.81 2.59 -5.68
CA GLY A 50 11.26 3.95 -5.99
C GLY A 50 12.71 4.24 -5.58
N ALA A 51 13.24 3.52 -4.60
CA ALA A 51 14.65 3.56 -4.20
C ALA A 51 15.57 2.72 -5.12
N SER A 52 14.98 1.85 -5.96
CA SER A 52 15.71 1.04 -6.94
C SER A 52 15.87 1.72 -8.32
N PHE A 53 15.28 2.92 -8.50
CA PHE A 53 15.29 3.71 -9.74
C PHE A 53 15.80 5.14 -9.52
#